data_AF-A0A3A6MY93-F1
#
_entry.id   AF-A0A3A6MY93-F1
#
_cell.length_a   1.000
_cell.length_b   1.000
_cell.length_c   1.000
_cell.angle_alpha   90.00
_cell.angle_beta   90.00
_cell.angle_gamma   90.00
#
_symmetry.space_group_name_H-M   'P 1'
#
loop_
_entity.id
_entity.type
_entity.pdbx_description
1 polymer ?
#
loop_
_entity_poly.entity_id
_entity_poly.type
_entity_poly.pdbx_seq_one_letter_code
_entity_poly.pdbx_strand_id
1 'polypeptide(L)'
;MTGCPVPLLPDHTRQNTGDQEPWSFGPEVESSARKAIKLRYKLIPYLYSLLYETTQSGQPMMRPIFYDAPTAEALRTEFYETEYLLGPYLLVAPSLSVINHNDAGDLT
;
A
#
# COMPACT_ATOMS: atom_id res chain seq x y z
N MET A 1 -2.27 -8.71 1.87
CA MET A 1 -2.34 -8.13 0.51
C MET A 1 -2.03 -6.63 0.61
N THR A 2 -0.75 -6.28 0.74
CA THR A 2 -0.28 -4.92 1.12
C THR A 2 0.29 -4.14 -0.06
N GLY A 3 -0.10 -4.48 -1.30
CA GLY A 3 0.42 -3.87 -2.52
C GLY A 3 -0.44 -2.72 -3.10
N CYS A 4 -1.62 -2.45 -2.55
CA CYS A 4 -2.66 -1.69 -3.27
C CYS A 4 -2.31 -0.27 -3.80
N PRO A 5 -1.45 0.56 -3.16
CA PRO A 5 -1.20 1.93 -3.64
C PRO A 5 0.07 2.08 -4.50
N VAL A 6 0.84 1.00 -4.72
CA VAL A 6 2.10 1.15 -5.48
C VAL A 6 1.83 1.42 -6.98
N PRO A 7 2.69 2.20 -7.65
CA PRO A 7 2.46 2.63 -9.04
C PRO A 7 2.34 1.44 -10.00
N LEU A 8 3.22 0.45 -9.80
CA LEU A 8 3.21 -0.83 -10.50
C LEU A 8 2.71 -1.90 -9.55
N LEU A 9 1.59 -2.53 -9.90
CA LEU A 9 1.01 -3.66 -9.17
C LEU A 9 1.04 -4.94 -10.02
N PRO A 10 2.21 -5.47 -10.40
CA PRO A 10 2.24 -6.79 -10.99
C PRO A 10 2.09 -7.84 -9.89
N ASP A 11 1.19 -8.78 -10.10
CA ASP A 11 1.26 -10.06 -9.41
C ASP A 11 2.26 -10.94 -10.15
N HIS A 12 3.27 -11.43 -9.43
CA HIS A 12 4.35 -12.24 -9.99
C HIS A 12 4.59 -13.47 -9.13
N THR A 13 4.55 -14.63 -9.78
CA THR A 13 4.80 -15.92 -9.15
C THR A 13 6.06 -16.55 -9.74
N ARG A 14 6.73 -17.39 -8.95
CA ARG A 14 7.88 -18.16 -9.38
C ARG A 14 7.40 -19.50 -9.94
N GLN A 15 8.14 -20.09 -10.89
CA GLN A 15 7.85 -21.45 -11.33
C GLN A 15 7.88 -22.43 -10.13
N ASN A 16 6.91 -23.35 -10.08
CA ASN A 16 6.73 -24.34 -9.01
C ASN A 16 6.28 -23.78 -7.64
N THR A 17 5.61 -22.62 -7.62
CA THR A 17 4.80 -22.17 -6.47
C THR A 17 3.31 -22.36 -6.77
N GLY A 18 2.49 -22.61 -5.75
CA GLY A 18 1.04 -22.70 -5.94
C GLY A 18 0.43 -21.39 -6.44
N ASP A 19 -0.75 -21.51 -7.06
CA ASP A 19 -1.54 -20.42 -7.62
C ASP A 19 -1.66 -19.25 -6.61
N GLN A 20 -1.31 -18.03 -7.04
CA GLN A 20 -1.37 -16.80 -6.22
C GLN A 20 -2.46 -15.84 -6.68
N GLU A 21 -3.26 -16.23 -7.66
CA GLU A 21 -4.32 -15.39 -8.17
C GLU A 21 -5.43 -15.26 -7.12
N PRO A 22 -6.11 -14.11 -7.04
CA PRO A 22 -7.09 -13.86 -5.98
C PRO A 22 -8.24 -14.87 -5.92
N TRP A 23 -8.59 -15.51 -7.04
CA TRP A 23 -9.65 -16.52 -7.12
C TRP A 23 -9.22 -17.88 -6.57
N SER A 24 -7.93 -18.14 -6.43
CA SER A 24 -7.38 -19.41 -5.95
C SER A 24 -7.53 -19.59 -4.42
N PHE A 25 -7.79 -18.49 -3.69
CA PHE A 25 -7.91 -18.47 -2.22
C PHE A 25 -9.35 -18.42 -1.70
N GLY A 26 -10.35 -18.50 -2.59
CA GLY A 26 -11.77 -18.48 -2.23
C GLY A 26 -12.44 -17.10 -2.24
N PRO A 27 -13.78 -17.05 -2.03
CA PRO A 27 -14.60 -15.88 -2.33
C PRO A 27 -14.37 -14.68 -1.41
N GLU A 28 -13.93 -14.90 -0.17
CA GLU A 28 -13.64 -13.83 0.79
C GLU A 28 -12.39 -13.02 0.37
N VAL A 29 -11.32 -13.74 0.00
CA VAL A 29 -10.07 -13.16 -0.48
C VAL A 29 -10.30 -12.48 -1.82
N GLU A 30 -11.07 -13.10 -2.72
CA GLU A 30 -11.44 -12.51 -4.01
C GLU A 30 -12.23 -11.20 -3.84
N SER A 31 -13.19 -11.16 -2.92
CA SER A 31 -13.99 -9.95 -2.62
C SER A 31 -13.09 -8.81 -2.10
N SER A 32 -12.15 -9.13 -1.20
CA SER A 32 -11.19 -8.17 -0.67
C SER A 32 -10.23 -7.64 -1.75
N ALA A 33 -9.70 -8.53 -2.59
CA ALA A 33 -8.89 -8.16 -3.74
C ALA A 33 -9.65 -7.26 -4.72
N ARG A 34 -10.90 -7.58 -5.00
CA ARG A 34 -11.78 -6.79 -5.88
C ARG A 34 -12.01 -5.38 -5.33
N LYS A 35 -12.19 -5.22 -4.02
CA LYS A 35 -12.31 -3.90 -3.38
C LYS A 35 -11.02 -3.08 -3.54
N ALA A 36 -9.87 -3.69 -3.27
CA ALA A 36 -8.55 -3.07 -3.43
C ALA A 36 -8.31 -2.63 -4.89
N ILE A 37 -8.57 -3.51 -5.86
CA ILE A 37 -8.45 -3.18 -7.29
C ILE A 37 -9.37 -2.00 -7.65
N LYS A 38 -10.65 -2.03 -7.25
CA LYS A 38 -11.58 -0.92 -7.51
C LYS A 38 -11.10 0.41 -6.93
N LEU A 39 -10.53 0.40 -5.72
CA LEU A 39 -9.95 1.59 -5.11
C LEU A 39 -8.78 2.11 -5.94
N ARG A 40 -7.87 1.24 -6.38
CA ARG A 40 -6.76 1.63 -7.26
C ARG A 40 -7.24 2.27 -8.55
N TYR A 41 -8.26 1.70 -9.20
CA TYR A 41 -8.82 2.26 -10.44
C TYR A 41 -9.42 3.66 -10.24
N LYS A 42 -9.99 3.96 -9.07
CA LYS A 42 -10.43 5.31 -8.71
C LYS A 42 -9.26 6.29 -8.54
N LEU A 43 -8.10 5.80 -8.10
CA LEU A 43 -6.90 6.59 -7.86
C LEU A 43 -6.00 6.75 -9.10
N ILE A 44 -6.31 6.10 -10.23
CA ILE A 44 -5.51 6.21 -11.47
C ILE A 44 -5.29 7.66 -11.92
N PRO A 45 -6.31 8.56 -11.95
CA PRO A 45 -6.09 9.94 -12.35
C PRO A 45 -5.06 10.65 -11.46
N TYR A 46 -5.13 10.41 -10.14
CA TYR A 46 -4.19 10.97 -9.17
C TYR A 46 -2.78 10.41 -9.36
N LEU A 47 -2.64 9.09 -9.48
CA LEU A 47 -1.36 8.43 -9.72
C LEU A 47 -0.69 8.93 -11.01
N TYR A 48 -1.48 9.17 -12.06
CA TYR A 48 -0.96 9.66 -13.33
C TYR A 48 -0.47 11.11 -13.23
N SER A 49 -1.21 11.97 -12.54
CA SER A 49 -0.75 13.34 -12.23
C SER A 49 0.54 13.35 -11.42
N LEU A 50 0.65 12.51 -10.39
CA LEU A 50 1.87 12.40 -9.60
C LEU A 50 3.05 11.89 -10.43
N LEU A 51 2.82 10.91 -11.30
CA LEU A 51 3.87 10.41 -12.20
C LEU A 51 4.35 11.53 -13.12
N TYR A 52 3.44 12.32 -13.68
CA TYR A 52 3.79 13.48 -14.49
C TYR A 52 4.62 14.49 -13.69
N GLU A 53 4.19 14.87 -12.48
CA GLU A 53 4.95 15.77 -11.60
C GLU A 53 6.35 15.24 -11.28
N THR A 54 6.49 13.95 -10.99
CA THR A 54 7.79 13.30 -10.77
C THR A 54 8.71 13.40 -11.98
N THR A 55 8.18 13.24 -13.21
CA THR A 55 9.00 13.37 -14.43
C THR A 55 9.49 14.80 -14.67
N GLN A 56 8.72 15.81 -14.25
CA GLN A 56 9.07 17.22 -14.46
C GLN A 56 9.96 17.77 -13.34
N SER A 57 9.66 17.45 -12.09
CA SER A 57 10.33 18.00 -10.89
C SER A 57 11.45 17.12 -10.34
N GLY A 58 11.47 15.83 -10.69
CA GLY A 58 12.35 14.84 -10.09
C GLY A 58 11.95 14.41 -8.68
N GLN A 59 10.85 14.94 -8.12
CA GLN A 59 10.40 14.57 -6.78
C GLN A 59 9.77 13.17 -6.78
N PRO A 60 10.11 12.30 -5.81
CA PRO A 60 9.55 10.96 -5.76
C PRO A 60 8.04 11.01 -5.46
N MET A 61 7.25 10.20 -6.18
CA MET A 61 5.80 10.12 -5.95
C MET A 61 5.42 9.42 -4.64
N MET A 62 6.23 8.45 -4.20
CA MET A 62 6.13 7.82 -2.88
C MET A 62 7.19 8.43 -1.98
N ARG A 63 6.77 9.14 -0.95
CA ARG A 63 7.63 9.91 -0.05
C ARG A 63 7.51 9.34 1.35
N PRO A 64 8.63 9.16 2.08
CA PRO A 64 8.55 8.91 3.50
C PRO A 64 7.99 10.16 4.21
N ILE A 65 7.30 9.98 5.33
CA ILE A 65 6.59 11.08 6.02
C ILE A 65 7.54 12.23 6.40
N PHE A 66 8.79 11.90 6.76
CA PHE A 66 9.80 12.91 7.12
C PHE A 66 10.27 13.77 5.93
N TYR A 67 9.94 13.40 4.68
CA TYR A 67 10.36 14.15 3.49
C TYR A 67 9.74 15.55 3.43
N ASP A 68 8.47 15.69 3.82
CA ASP A 68 7.75 16.97 3.83
C ASP A 68 7.96 17.76 5.13
N ALA A 69 8.41 17.10 6.21
CA ALA A 69 8.59 17.69 7.53
C ALA A 69 9.99 17.39 8.12
N PRO A 70 11.06 17.99 7.57
CA PRO A 70 12.44 17.64 7.91
C PRO A 70 12.86 18.02 9.34
N THR A 71 12.12 18.92 10.01
CA THR A 71 12.42 19.41 11.37
C THR A 71 11.70 18.63 12.47
N ALA A 72 10.80 17.72 12.14
CA ALA A 72 10.05 16.93 13.11
C ALA A 72 10.78 15.60 13.40
N GLU A 73 11.70 15.62 14.38
CA GLU A 73 12.47 14.43 14.82
C GLU A 73 11.56 13.25 15.20
N ALA A 74 10.34 13.53 15.68
CA ALA A 74 9.34 12.52 16.03
C ALA A 74 8.94 11.63 14.84
N LEU A 75 8.98 12.14 13.61
CA LEU A 75 8.60 11.43 12.37
C LEU A 75 9.72 10.50 11.86
N ARG A 76 10.88 10.48 12.54
CA ARG A 76 12.00 9.58 12.25
C ARG A 76 12.08 8.36 13.18
N THR A 77 11.03 8.12 13.97
CA THR A 77 10.96 6.94 14.83
C THR A 77 10.56 5.70 14.04
N GLU A 78 10.96 4.51 14.51
CA GLU A 78 10.68 3.21 13.86
C GLU A 78 9.19 2.98 13.54
N PHE A 79 8.29 3.63 14.28
CA PHE A 79 6.84 3.57 14.06
C PHE A 79 6.37 4.18 12.73
N TYR A 80 7.10 5.15 12.18
CA TYR A 80 6.71 5.84 10.93
C TYR A 80 7.45 5.30 9.70
N GLU A 81 8.34 4.31 9.85
CA GLU A 81 9.05 3.70 8.72
C GLU A 81 8.14 2.84 7.85
N THR A 82 7.02 2.38 8.40
CA THR A 82 6.07 1.49 7.71
C THR A 82 5.01 2.25 6.92
N GLU A 83 4.91 3.55 7.15
CA GLU A 83 3.91 4.44 6.55
C GLU A 83 4.57 5.35 5.50
N TYR A 84 3.83 5.68 4.45
CA TYR A 84 4.34 6.57 3.41
C TYR A 84 3.26 7.47 2.85
N LEU A 85 3.69 8.61 2.33
CA LEU A 85 2.85 9.55 1.60
C LEU A 85 2.92 9.22 0.11
N LEU A 86 1.76 9.07 -0.51
CA LEU A 86 1.61 9.09 -1.95
C LEU A 86 1.23 10.51 -2.35
N GLY A 87 2.19 11.23 -2.94
CA GLY A 87 2.05 12.66 -3.18
C GLY A 87 1.85 13.46 -1.88
N PRO A 88 1.27 14.66 -1.94
CA PRO A 88 1.10 15.50 -0.75
C PRO A 88 -0.18 15.21 0.05
N TYR A 89 -1.09 14.37 -0.46
CA TYR A 89 -2.47 14.33 0.01
C TYR A 89 -2.95 12.95 0.48
N LEU A 90 -2.20 11.88 0.23
CA LEU A 90 -2.62 10.53 0.60
C LEU A 90 -1.59 9.86 1.51
N LEU A 91 -1.97 9.60 2.76
CA LEU A 91 -1.20 8.79 3.70
C LEU A 91 -1.60 7.32 3.56
N VAL A 92 -0.61 6.46 3.35
CA VAL A 92 -0.77 5.01 3.35
C VAL A 92 -0.15 4.45 4.63
N ALA A 93 -1.00 3.88 5.48
CA ALA A 93 -0.59 3.22 6.72
C ALA A 93 -1.03 1.74 6.71
N PRO A 94 -0.13 0.80 6.34
CA PRO A 94 -0.45 -0.62 6.36
C PRO A 94 -0.43 -1.18 7.80
N SER A 95 -1.45 -1.96 8.16
CA SER A 95 -1.43 -2.71 9.42
C SER A 95 -0.50 -3.92 9.29
N LEU A 96 0.59 -3.96 10.08
CA LEU A 96 1.55 -5.06 10.10
C LEU A 96 1.30 -6.07 11.24
N SER A 97 0.17 -5.97 11.94
CA SER A 97 -0.15 -6.90 13.03
C SER A 97 -0.17 -8.35 12.53
N VAL A 98 0.71 -9.18 13.08
CA VAL A 98 0.58 -10.63 12.97
C VAL A 98 -0.67 -11.01 13.76
N ILE A 99 -1.70 -11.48 13.08
CA ILE A 99 -2.87 -12.05 13.76
C ILE A 99 -2.40 -13.38 14.35
N ASN A 100 -2.11 -13.42 15.66
CA ASN A 100 -1.93 -14.71 16.33
C ASN A 100 -3.28 -15.42 16.32
N HIS A 101 -3.30 -16.69 15.94
CA HIS A 101 -4.50 -17.53 15.94
C HIS A 101 -5.21 -17.63 17.32
N ASN A 102 -4.58 -17.12 18.39
CA ASN A 102 -5.11 -17.10 19.75
C ASN A 102 -5.89 -15.82 20.11
N ASP A 103 -5.79 -14.76 19.29
CA ASP A 103 -6.37 -13.45 19.60
C ASP A 103 -7.78 -13.26 18.98
N ALA A 104 -8.33 -14.29 18.32
CA ALA A 104 -9.64 -14.26 17.68
C ALA A 104 -10.83 -14.24 18.68
N GLY A 105 -10.56 -14.14 19.98
CA GLY A 105 -11.58 -14.17 21.04
C GLY A 105 -12.05 -12.82 21.56
N ASP A 106 -11.44 -11.70 21.17
CA ASP A 106 -11.70 -10.40 21.82
C ASP A 106 -12.02 -9.28 20.82
N LEU A 107 -13.03 -9.50 19.99
CA LEU A 107 -13.70 -8.43 19.23
C LEU A 107 -15.23 -8.64 19.26
N THR A 108 -15.79 -8.53 20.48
CA THR A 108 -17.16 -8.06 20.74
C THR A 108 -17.09 -6.77 21.52
#